data_AF-A0A6S7ATB3-F1
#
_entry.id   AF-A0A6S7ATB3-F1
#
_cell.length_a   1.000
_cell.length_b   1.000
_cell.length_c   1.000
_cell.angle_alpha   90.00
_cell.angle_beta   90.00
_cell.angle_gamma   90.00
#
_symmetry.space_group_name_H-M   'P 1'
#
loop_
_entity.id
_entity.type
_entity.pdbx_description
1 polymer ?
#
loop_
_entity_poly.entity_id
_entity_poly.type
_entity_poly.pdbx_seq_one_letter_code
_entity_poly.pdbx_strand_id
1 'polypeptide(L)'
;MRLAELVWNEDLALPHVDVDEARQWTLHVLGKGQRLRAIPLPGVCLLALRAYRRAVGLPADPPADERLPLIHSERGRALGPSGLYDEVRALFALAASRVPVDDRAMRAALDRASTHWLRHGYARTLVVDHGVPLPVAQALLGHASVQTTAAYARTGQAETRAFVEESFPDRTERSS
;
A
#
# COMPACT_ATOMS: atom_id res chain seq x y z
N MET A 1 -0.86 -5.28 -2.09
CA MET A 1 -1.18 -6.31 -1.07
C MET A 1 -2.68 -6.63 -1.04
N ARG A 2 -3.10 -7.82 -0.59
CA ARG A 2 -4.50 -8.21 -0.31
C ARG A 2 -4.68 -8.34 1.20
N LEU A 3 -5.90 -8.14 1.72
CA LEU A 3 -6.17 -8.22 3.16
C LEU A 3 -5.78 -9.56 3.79
N ALA A 4 -6.02 -10.66 3.08
CA ALA A 4 -5.65 -12.00 3.53
C ALA A 4 -4.13 -12.17 3.74
N GLU A 5 -3.31 -11.35 3.10
CA GLU A 5 -1.84 -11.36 3.25
C GLU A 5 -1.40 -10.63 4.53
N LEU A 6 -2.33 -9.93 5.21
CA LEU A 6 -2.10 -9.28 6.49
C LEU A 6 -2.59 -10.10 7.70
N VAL A 7 -3.28 -11.22 7.45
CA VAL A 7 -3.73 -12.11 8.52
C VAL A 7 -2.52 -12.87 9.05
N TRP A 8 -2.34 -12.84 10.37
CA TRP A 8 -1.25 -13.56 11.03
C TRP A 8 -1.37 -15.08 10.82
N ASN A 9 -0.25 -15.67 10.43
CA ASN A 9 0.00 -17.09 10.37
C ASN A 9 1.10 -17.41 11.38
N GLU A 10 0.73 -18.19 12.40
CA GLU A 10 1.61 -18.53 13.52
C GLU A 10 2.77 -19.44 13.10
N ASP A 11 2.50 -20.43 12.25
CA ASP A 11 3.52 -21.39 11.78
C ASP A 11 4.64 -20.73 10.97
N LEU A 12 4.29 -19.69 10.20
CA LEU A 12 5.21 -18.97 9.33
C LEU A 12 5.73 -17.67 9.93
N ALA A 13 5.20 -17.26 11.08
CA ALA A 13 5.46 -15.97 11.70
C ALA A 13 5.28 -14.77 10.73
N LEU A 14 4.23 -14.81 9.90
CA LEU A 14 3.95 -13.80 8.88
C LEU A 14 2.53 -13.26 8.98
N PRO A 15 2.27 -12.00 8.60
CA PRO A 15 3.26 -11.01 8.16
C PRO A 15 4.06 -10.46 9.35
N HIS A 16 5.29 -10.02 9.09
CA HIS A 16 6.13 -9.32 10.06
C HIS A 16 6.80 -8.10 9.44
N VAL A 17 7.34 -7.22 10.28
CA VAL A 17 8.10 -6.04 9.86
C VAL A 17 9.52 -6.13 10.39
N ASP A 18 10.50 -5.85 9.53
CA ASP A 18 11.89 -5.68 9.93
C ASP A 18 12.30 -4.21 9.74
N VAL A 19 13.25 -3.75 10.55
CA VAL A 19 13.81 -2.40 10.50
C VAL A 19 15.30 -2.51 10.20
N ASP A 20 15.75 -1.84 9.14
CA ASP A 20 17.18 -1.80 8.80
C ASP A 20 17.96 -0.73 9.59
N GLU A 21 19.28 -0.66 9.36
CA GLU A 21 20.17 0.32 10.01
C GLU A 21 19.78 1.78 9.67
N ALA A 22 19.19 2.00 8.49
CA ALA A 22 18.68 3.30 8.05
C ALA A 22 17.28 3.62 8.63
N ARG A 23 16.77 2.77 9.55
CA ARG A 23 15.44 2.86 10.16
C ARG A 23 14.29 2.79 9.16
N GLN A 24 14.51 2.18 8.01
CA GLN A 24 13.47 1.91 7.02
C GLN A 24 12.77 0.61 7.38
N TRP A 25 11.45 0.63 7.33
CA TRP A 25 10.65 -0.54 7.65
C TRP A 25 10.30 -1.29 6.37
N THR A 26 10.50 -2.61 6.41
CA THR A 26 10.09 -3.51 5.35
C THR A 26 9.05 -4.48 5.88
N LEU A 27 7.89 -4.51 5.23
CA LEU A 27 6.84 -5.48 5.53
C LEU A 27 7.04 -6.74 4.71
N HIS A 28 7.12 -7.87 5.40
CA HIS A 28 7.22 -9.19 4.80
C HIS A 28 5.85 -9.86 4.82
N VAL A 29 5.39 -10.30 3.65
CA VAL A 29 4.09 -10.98 3.50
C VAL A 29 4.22 -12.23 2.64
N LEU A 30 3.34 -13.19 2.89
CA LEU A 30 3.18 -14.36 2.02
C LEU A 30 2.09 -14.09 0.97
N GLY A 31 2.50 -13.99 -0.29
CA GLY A 31 1.62 -13.73 -1.42
C GLY A 31 0.98 -14.98 -2.03
N LYS A 32 0.13 -14.76 -3.04
CA LYS A 32 -0.43 -15.84 -3.87
C LYS A 32 0.68 -16.75 -4.40
N GLY A 33 0.47 -18.06 -4.27
CA GLY A 33 1.45 -19.07 -4.69
C GLY A 33 2.59 -19.28 -3.70
N GLN A 34 2.38 -18.93 -2.42
CA GLN A 34 3.36 -19.12 -1.34
C GLN A 34 4.68 -18.37 -1.57
N ARG A 35 4.61 -17.23 -2.27
CA ARG A 35 5.78 -16.40 -2.57
C ARG A 35 5.93 -15.30 -1.55
N LEU A 36 7.08 -15.28 -0.86
CA LEU A 36 7.46 -14.19 0.03
C LEU A 36 7.65 -12.90 -0.77
N ARG A 37 7.19 -11.79 -0.19
CA ARG A 37 7.38 -10.45 -0.75
C ARG A 37 7.79 -9.49 0.35
N ALA A 38 8.76 -8.64 0.02
CA ALA A 38 9.21 -7.52 0.84
C ALA A 38 8.61 -6.23 0.26
N ILE A 39 7.90 -5.48 1.09
CA ILE A 39 7.22 -4.24 0.73
C ILE A 39 7.81 -3.12 1.58
N PRO A 40 8.62 -2.22 1.01
CA PRO A 40 9.11 -1.05 1.72
C PRO A 40 7.94 -0.17 2.15
N LEU A 41 7.88 0.17 3.44
CA LEU A 41 6.85 1.04 3.98
C LEU A 41 7.30 2.49 3.88
N PRO A 42 6.48 3.38 3.27
CA PRO A 42 6.87 4.78 3.13
C PRO A 42 6.90 5.48 4.49
N GLY A 43 7.80 6.44 4.65
CA GLY A 43 8.02 7.17 5.89
C GLY A 43 6.75 7.77 6.51
N VAL A 44 5.81 8.22 5.67
CA VAL A 44 4.51 8.76 6.09
C VAL A 44 3.68 7.76 6.89
N CYS A 45 3.77 6.46 6.59
CA CYS A 45 3.06 5.42 7.33
C CYS A 45 3.69 5.14 8.70
N LEU A 46 5.00 5.38 8.85
CA LEU A 46 5.73 5.01 10.07
C LEU A 46 5.25 5.80 11.29
N LEU A 47 4.78 7.03 11.10
CA LEU A 47 4.21 7.84 12.19
C LEU A 47 3.00 7.14 12.81
N ALA A 48 2.05 6.69 11.97
CA ALA A 48 0.86 5.99 12.42
C ALA A 48 1.20 4.60 13.00
N LEU A 49 2.12 3.86 12.36
CA LEU A 49 2.52 2.53 12.82
C LEU A 49 3.23 2.58 14.19
N ARG A 50 4.14 3.53 14.40
CA ARG A 50 4.79 3.75 15.71
C ARG A 50 3.79 4.11 16.80
N ALA A 51 2.82 4.96 16.49
CA ALA A 51 1.76 5.33 17.42
C ALA A 51 0.89 4.12 17.79
N TYR A 52 0.51 3.33 16.78
CA TYR A 52 -0.24 2.08 16.97
C TYR A 52 0.51 1.09 17.86
N ARG A 53 1.80 0.85 17.59
CA ARG A 53 2.63 -0.06 18.39
C ARG A 53 2.68 0.33 19.86
N ARG A 54 2.89 1.62 20.16
CA ARG A 54 2.83 2.13 21.54
C ARG A 54 1.47 1.91 22.19
N ALA A 55 0.38 2.10 21.45
CA ALA A 55 -0.97 1.91 21.96
C ALA A 55 -1.26 0.45 22.35
N VAL A 56 -0.61 -0.52 21.69
CA VAL A 56 -0.69 -1.95 22.04
C VAL A 56 0.43 -2.40 22.99
N GLY A 57 1.18 -1.48 23.59
CA GLY A 57 2.23 -1.78 24.58
C GLY A 57 3.56 -2.25 23.99
N LEU A 58 3.77 -2.08 22.67
CA LEU A 58 5.01 -2.45 21.99
C LEU A 58 5.96 -1.26 21.82
N PRO A 59 7.28 -1.49 21.71
CA PRO A 59 8.24 -0.46 21.32
C PRO A 59 7.86 0.18 19.98
N ALA A 60 8.12 1.49 19.84
CA ALA A 60 7.75 2.25 18.66
C ALA A 60 8.37 1.67 17.37
N ASP A 61 9.67 1.37 17.43
CA ASP A 61 10.37 0.63 16.38
C ASP A 61 10.48 -0.85 16.80
N PRO A 62 10.17 -1.80 15.90
CA PRO A 62 10.39 -3.22 16.16
C PRO A 62 11.87 -3.48 16.50
N PRO A 63 12.16 -4.29 17.53
CA PRO A 63 13.49 -4.84 17.73
C PRO A 63 13.87 -5.76 16.57
N ALA A 64 15.17 -6.02 16.44
CA ALA A 64 15.67 -7.01 15.48
C ALA A 64 14.98 -8.36 15.70
N ASP A 65 14.64 -9.02 14.60
CA ASP A 65 14.02 -10.35 14.58
C ASP A 65 12.66 -10.46 15.30
N GLU A 66 11.91 -9.36 15.44
CA GLU A 66 10.56 -9.41 15.98
C GLU A 66 9.65 -10.28 15.10
N ARG A 67 8.97 -11.26 15.72
CA ARG A 67 8.01 -12.16 15.08
C ARG A 67 6.68 -12.12 15.81
N LEU A 68 6.02 -10.98 15.72
CA LEU A 68 4.72 -10.72 16.34
C LEU A 68 3.66 -10.41 15.28
N PRO A 69 2.37 -10.68 15.57
CA PRO A 69 1.27 -10.24 14.72
C PRO A 69 1.35 -8.74 14.46
N LEU A 70 1.18 -8.31 13.20
CA LEU A 70 1.20 -6.89 12.88
C LEU A 70 -0.03 -6.15 13.42
N ILE A 71 -1.18 -6.83 13.42
CA ILE A 71 -2.48 -6.26 13.81
C ILE A 71 -3.09 -7.10 14.93
N HIS A 72 -3.30 -6.45 16.06
CA HIS A 72 -3.85 -7.00 17.28
C HIS A 72 -5.30 -6.56 17.46
N SER A 73 -6.12 -7.49 17.96
CA SER A 73 -7.40 -7.20 18.61
C SER A 73 -7.20 -6.45 19.92
N GLU A 74 -8.27 -5.87 20.46
CA GLU A 74 -8.26 -5.21 21.79
C GLU A 74 -7.77 -6.13 22.92
N ARG A 75 -7.89 -7.45 22.75
CA ARG A 75 -7.40 -8.46 23.70
C ARG A 75 -5.92 -8.81 23.52
N GLY A 76 -5.20 -8.09 22.67
CA GLY A 76 -3.77 -8.31 22.40
C GLY A 76 -3.47 -9.55 21.55
N ARG A 77 -4.47 -10.20 20.98
CA ARG A 77 -4.28 -11.36 20.07
C ARG A 77 -4.31 -10.94 18.62
N ALA A 78 -3.66 -11.69 17.75
CA ALA A 78 -3.74 -11.49 16.30
C ALA A 78 -5.18 -11.36 15.82
N LEU A 79 -5.44 -10.37 14.98
CA LEU A 79 -6.76 -10.17 14.40
C LEU A 79 -7.00 -11.19 13.27
N GLY A 80 -8.09 -11.94 13.37
CA GLY A 80 -8.48 -12.90 12.34
C GLY A 80 -8.99 -12.22 11.05
N PRO A 81 -9.22 -13.00 9.97
CA PRO A 81 -9.66 -12.47 8.68
C PRO A 81 -10.92 -11.59 8.74
N SER A 82 -11.95 -12.06 9.48
CA SER A 82 -13.22 -11.34 9.60
C SER A 82 -13.05 -10.04 10.37
N GLY A 83 -12.36 -10.08 11.52
CA GLY A 83 -12.10 -8.87 12.31
C GLY A 83 -11.33 -7.83 11.50
N LEU A 84 -10.31 -8.26 10.75
CA LEU A 84 -9.56 -7.35 9.90
C LEU A 84 -10.41 -6.74 8.77
N TYR A 85 -11.35 -7.51 8.22
CA TYR A 85 -12.30 -7.01 7.23
C TYR A 85 -13.25 -5.97 7.84
N ASP A 86 -13.76 -6.26 9.04
CA ASP A 86 -14.68 -5.38 9.77
C ASP A 86 -14.01 -4.05 10.11
N GLU A 87 -12.76 -4.07 10.57
CA GLU A 87 -11.97 -2.86 10.85
C GLU A 87 -11.78 -1.99 9.59
N VAL A 88 -11.45 -2.59 8.45
CA VAL A 88 -11.32 -1.84 7.19
C VAL A 88 -12.67 -1.24 6.77
N ARG A 89 -13.76 -1.99 6.94
CA ARG A 89 -15.10 -1.49 6.62
C ARG A 89 -15.52 -0.35 7.55
N ALA A 90 -15.21 -0.44 8.84
CA ALA A 90 -15.43 0.63 9.81
C ALA A 90 -14.64 1.90 9.44
N LEU A 91 -13.39 1.75 8.99
CA LEU A 91 -12.57 2.87 8.52
C LEU A 91 -13.19 3.58 7.30
N PHE A 92 -13.72 2.83 6.33
CA PHE A 92 -14.42 3.43 5.20
C PHE A 92 -15.70 4.15 5.60
N ALA A 93 -16.49 3.58 6.52
CA ALA A 93 -17.69 4.24 7.04
C ALA A 93 -17.33 5.55 7.77
N LEU A 94 -16.25 5.56 8.55
CA LEU A 94 -15.73 6.76 9.22
C LEU A 94 -15.21 7.80 8.21
N ALA A 95 -14.56 7.37 7.13
CA ALA A 95 -14.17 8.28 6.06
C ALA A 95 -15.41 8.90 5.40
N ALA A 96 -16.42 8.09 5.07
CA ALA A 96 -17.65 8.55 4.43
C ALA A 96 -18.43 9.55 5.31
N SER A 97 -18.39 9.40 6.64
CA SER A 97 -19.04 10.34 7.55
C SER A 97 -18.38 11.71 7.60
N ARG A 98 -17.09 11.81 7.23
CA ARG A 98 -16.32 13.06 7.17
C ARG A 98 -16.39 13.77 5.82
N VAL A 99 -16.87 13.11 4.78
CA VAL A 99 -17.08 13.73 3.45
C VAL A 99 -18.23 14.73 3.54
N PRO A 100 -18.19 15.90 2.88
CA PRO A 100 -19.33 16.81 2.78
C PRO A 100 -20.63 16.11 2.31
N VAL A 101 -21.80 16.56 2.77
CA VAL A 101 -23.09 15.89 2.50
C VAL A 101 -23.51 15.98 1.03
N ASP A 102 -23.07 17.04 0.36
CA ASP A 102 -23.28 17.34 -1.06
C ASP A 102 -22.42 16.48 -2.00
N ASP A 103 -21.27 15.98 -1.55
CA ASP A 103 -20.45 15.03 -2.32
C ASP A 103 -20.97 13.59 -2.19
N ARG A 104 -22.14 13.37 -2.79
CA ARG A 104 -22.82 12.07 -2.83
C ARG A 104 -22.00 11.01 -3.57
N ALA A 105 -21.22 11.42 -4.57
CA ALA A 105 -20.41 10.51 -5.39
C ALA A 105 -19.28 9.90 -4.55
N MET A 106 -18.54 10.72 -3.80
CA MET A 106 -17.46 10.23 -2.95
C MET A 106 -17.99 9.35 -1.81
N ARG A 107 -19.11 9.73 -1.17
CA ARG A 107 -19.76 8.90 -0.14
C ARG A 107 -20.13 7.52 -0.67
N ALA A 108 -20.79 7.46 -1.82
CA ALA A 108 -21.16 6.19 -2.45
C ALA A 108 -19.93 5.35 -2.86
N ALA A 109 -18.83 6.00 -3.26
CA ALA A 109 -17.59 5.32 -3.55
C ALA A 109 -16.97 4.68 -2.29
N LEU A 110 -16.95 5.40 -1.18
CA LEU A 110 -16.43 4.91 0.12
C LEU A 110 -17.30 3.77 0.69
N ASP A 111 -18.62 3.83 0.55
CA ASP A 111 -19.52 2.76 1.00
C ASP A 111 -19.27 1.42 0.29
N ARG A 112 -18.87 1.49 -0.98
CA ARG A 112 -18.51 0.33 -1.82
C ARG A 112 -17.03 -0.01 -1.75
N ALA A 113 -16.23 0.81 -1.09
CA ALA A 113 -14.79 0.62 -1.05
C ALA A 113 -14.45 -0.68 -0.31
N SER A 114 -13.37 -1.29 -0.76
CA SER A 114 -12.86 -2.54 -0.23
C SER A 114 -11.34 -2.51 -0.22
N THR A 115 -10.73 -3.56 0.29
CA THR A 115 -9.27 -3.72 0.26
C THR A 115 -8.73 -3.83 -1.16
N HIS A 116 -9.55 -4.29 -2.12
CA HIS A 116 -9.19 -4.24 -3.53
C HIS A 116 -9.19 -2.81 -4.07
N TRP A 117 -10.12 -1.97 -3.62
CA TRP A 117 -10.16 -0.54 -3.98
C TRP A 117 -8.91 0.21 -3.48
N LEU A 118 -8.45 -0.03 -2.24
CA LEU A 118 -7.19 0.55 -1.74
C LEU A 118 -5.99 0.12 -2.58
N ARG A 119 -5.93 -1.17 -2.92
CA ARG A 119 -4.86 -1.72 -3.77
C ARG A 119 -4.86 -1.08 -5.16
N HIS A 120 -6.04 -0.83 -5.74
CA HIS A 120 -6.18 -0.11 -6.99
C HIS A 120 -5.71 1.34 -6.89
N GLY A 121 -6.10 2.06 -5.83
CA GLY A 121 -5.63 3.42 -5.57
C GLY A 121 -4.10 3.49 -5.50
N TYR A 122 -3.49 2.60 -4.71
CA TYR A 122 -2.03 2.49 -4.60
C TYR A 122 -1.38 2.19 -5.96
N ALA A 123 -1.92 1.24 -6.74
CA ALA A 123 -1.41 0.90 -8.06
C ALA A 123 -1.49 2.09 -9.04
N ARG A 124 -2.62 2.82 -9.04
CA ARG A 124 -2.80 4.03 -9.85
C ARG A 124 -1.80 5.11 -9.45
N THR A 125 -1.62 5.36 -8.15
CA THR A 125 -0.66 6.37 -7.67
C THR A 125 0.77 6.05 -8.08
N LEU A 126 1.20 4.80 -7.97
CA LEU A 126 2.52 4.40 -8.45
C LEU A 126 2.67 4.60 -9.97
N VAL A 127 1.74 4.05 -10.76
CA VAL A 127 1.92 3.94 -12.22
C VAL A 127 1.56 5.23 -12.95
N VAL A 128 0.43 5.85 -12.58
CA VAL A 128 -0.13 7.02 -13.26
C VAL A 128 0.43 8.29 -12.64
N ASP A 129 0.27 8.46 -11.32
CA ASP A 129 0.57 9.75 -10.67
C ASP A 129 2.10 9.96 -10.51
N HIS A 130 2.89 8.89 -10.41
CA HIS A 130 4.35 8.95 -10.21
C HIS A 130 5.19 8.30 -11.33
N GLY A 131 4.56 7.77 -12.38
CA GLY A 131 5.29 7.18 -13.52
C GLY A 131 6.26 6.06 -13.15
N VAL A 132 6.01 5.32 -12.06
CA VAL A 132 6.91 4.27 -11.58
C VAL A 132 7.07 3.20 -12.66
N PRO A 133 8.31 2.78 -13.00
CA PRO A 133 8.54 1.75 -14.01
C PRO A 133 7.70 0.50 -13.75
N LEU A 134 7.04 -0.01 -14.80
CA LEU A 134 6.11 -1.14 -14.68
C LEU A 134 6.70 -2.39 -13.99
N PRO A 135 7.98 -2.78 -14.17
CA PRO A 135 8.58 -3.87 -13.42
C PRO A 135 8.62 -3.61 -11.91
N VAL A 136 8.95 -2.38 -11.50
CA VAL A 136 8.98 -1.97 -10.08
C VAL A 136 7.57 -1.98 -9.50
N ALA A 137 6.60 -1.39 -10.21
CA ALA A 137 5.20 -1.42 -9.80
C ALA A 137 4.65 -2.86 -9.74
N GLN A 138 5.03 -3.73 -10.67
CA GLN A 138 4.66 -5.15 -10.66
C GLN A 138 5.22 -5.88 -9.44
N ALA A 139 6.47 -5.63 -9.06
CA ALA A 139 7.09 -6.20 -7.87
C ALA A 139 6.38 -5.72 -6.58
N LEU A 140 6.17 -4.42 -6.42
CA LEU A 140 5.49 -3.83 -5.26
C LEU A 140 4.04 -4.30 -5.11
N LEU A 141 3.33 -4.42 -6.22
CA LEU A 141 1.98 -4.98 -6.23
C LEU A 141 2.01 -6.49 -6.02
N GLY A 142 3.08 -7.17 -6.45
CA GLY A 142 3.19 -8.63 -6.44
C GLY A 142 2.26 -9.29 -7.45
N HIS A 143 2.10 -8.68 -8.63
CA HIS A 143 1.40 -9.30 -9.76
C HIS A 143 2.26 -10.39 -10.40
N ALA A 144 1.66 -11.46 -10.90
CA ALA A 144 2.40 -12.54 -11.56
C ALA A 144 2.94 -12.14 -12.94
N SER A 145 2.42 -11.06 -13.52
CA SER A 145 2.73 -10.60 -14.86
C SER A 145 2.67 -9.07 -14.91
N VAL A 146 3.57 -8.48 -15.71
CA VAL A 146 3.62 -7.03 -15.95
C VAL A 146 2.37 -6.54 -16.66
N GLN A 147 1.74 -7.37 -17.51
CA GLN A 147 0.50 -7.04 -18.23
C GLN A 147 -0.64 -6.66 -17.28
N THR A 148 -0.74 -7.31 -16.10
CA THR A 148 -1.72 -6.93 -15.07
C THR A 148 -1.45 -5.53 -14.50
N THR A 149 -0.18 -5.12 -14.43
CA THR A 149 0.23 -3.78 -14.00
C THR A 149 0.10 -2.76 -15.12
N ALA A 150 0.33 -3.15 -16.37
CA ALA A 150 0.20 -2.30 -17.55
C ALA A 150 -1.23 -1.78 -17.73
N ALA A 151 -2.25 -2.50 -17.23
CA ALA A 151 -3.64 -2.05 -17.22
C ALA A 151 -3.86 -0.71 -16.48
N TYR A 152 -2.94 -0.32 -15.58
CA TYR A 152 -2.98 0.98 -14.90
C TYR A 152 -2.34 2.10 -15.72
N ALA A 153 -1.43 1.78 -16.64
CA ALA A 153 -0.70 2.74 -17.46
C ALA A 153 -1.53 3.26 -18.66
N ARG A 154 -2.84 3.46 -18.48
CA ARG A 154 -3.69 4.06 -19.51
C ARG A 154 -3.29 5.53 -19.65
N THR A 155 -2.32 5.79 -20.52
CA THR A 155 -1.90 7.13 -20.89
C THR A 155 -2.80 7.66 -22.01
N GLY A 156 -3.38 8.84 -21.80
CA GLY A 156 -4.10 9.56 -22.85
C GLY A 156 -3.14 10.07 -23.93
N GLN A 157 -3.65 10.36 -25.13
CA GLN A 157 -2.82 10.92 -26.23
C GLN A 157 -2.05 12.19 -25.82
N ALA A 158 -2.64 13.03 -24.96
CA ALA A 158 -2.00 14.24 -24.45
C ALA A 158 -0.77 13.94 -23.57
N GLU A 159 -0.85 12.93 -22.69
CA GLU A 159 0.26 12.48 -21.84
C GLU A 159 1.37 11.85 -22.68
N THR A 160 1.00 11.03 -23.68
CA THR A 160 1.97 10.46 -24.64
C THR A 160 2.74 11.56 -25.38
N ARG A 161 2.06 12.63 -25.79
CA ARG A 161 2.68 13.76 -26.48
C ARG A 161 3.63 14.54 -25.57
N ALA A 162 3.19 14.88 -24.35
CA ALA A 162 4.02 15.56 -23.37
C ALA A 162 5.30 14.76 -23.06
N PHE A 163 5.18 13.44 -22.90
CA PHE A 163 6.34 12.58 -22.66
C PHE A 163 7.35 12.60 -23.82
N VAL A 164 6.87 12.59 -25.08
CA VAL A 164 7.74 12.69 -26.25
C VAL A 164 8.46 14.04 -26.29
N GLU A 165 7.74 15.14 -26.02
CA GLU A 165 8.32 16.49 -26.00
C GLU A 165 9.38 16.64 -24.89
N GLU A 166 9.15 16.10 -23.69
CA GLU A 166 10.11 16.11 -22.59
C GLU A 166 11.33 15.22 -22.85
N SER A 167 11.16 14.09 -23.54
CA SER A 167 12.25 13.15 -23.85
C SER A 167 13.19 13.65 -24.94
N PHE A 168 12.71 14.56 -25.80
CA PHE A 168 13.46 15.14 -26.91
C PHE A 168 13.45 16.67 -26.85
N PRO A 169 14.03 17.30 -25.81
CA PRO A 169 14.01 18.75 -25.67
C PRO A 169 14.80 19.40 -26.81
N ASP A 170 14.27 20.49 -27.34
CA ASP A 170 14.92 21.25 -28.41
C ASP A 170 16.26 21.81 -27.91
N ARG A 171 17.36 21.43 -28.55
CA ARG A 171 18.73 21.77 -28.11
C ARG A 171 19.16 23.17 -28.50
N THR A 172 18.25 23.99 -29.03
CA THR A 172 18.55 25.30 -29.62
C THR A 172 18.78 26.43 -28.61
N GLU A 173 18.51 26.23 -27.30
CA GLU A 173 18.65 27.30 -26.29
C GLU A 173 19.90 27.23 -25.37
N ARG A 174 20.86 26.33 -25.63
CA ARG A 174 22.16 26.31 -24.90
C ARG A 174 23.32 26.81 -25.76
N SER A 175 23.23 28.05 -26.24
CA SER A 175 24.40 28.83 -26.67
C SER A 175 24.05 30.31 -26.69
N SER A 176 24.24 30.97 -25.55
CA SER A 176 24.53 32.41 -25.42
C SER A 176 25.19 32.64 -24.07
#